data_AF-A0A7B3IIR9-F1
#
_entry.id   AF-A0A7B3IIR9-F1
#
_cell.length_a   1.000
_cell.length_b   1.000
_cell.length_c   1.000
_cell.angle_alpha   90.00
_cell.angle_beta   90.00
_cell.angle_gamma   90.00
#
_symmetry.space_group_name_H-M   'P 1'
#
loop_
_entity.id
_entity.type
_entity.pdbx_description
1 polymer ?
#
loop_
_entity_poly.entity_id
_entity_poly.type
_entity_poly.pdbx_seq_one_letter_code
_entity_poly.pdbx_strand_id
1 'polypeptide(L)'
;MAYTRNQHVLSQWVLRNFRSDDTALRPKDKQRVWCHVVVPSAEGENDIKDIPLPISSVAICKDCFRLKDRDTGEFFDIEHELSEYEQDMSVLVRELVQHHQFARLANCHIHDFPVEKLSSFAVLQMILNLNNPQSRFPDKDKLKATLITPLLNNIDEHISAALSLPVTQPALASEPIYQKLMRIAGSSSEVEEKAHAMFVVYSLLALQKKPTPVGTAAYLRDEIFSGIYGIDVFHTGHELNSTEPRPVFTVSPNVFCPLIDEKVIYLPLSHNFALRFNQRPGKGFYSDPIIRIFSPAPQVLCCENHSQVRIYQCSYDYIDQVMSTIDMFNVGFSNIIYSSWQLSDVENYLRLQDEHPDTYYLPERPVRWAAVADKS
;
A
#
# COMPACT_ATOMS: atom_id res chain seq x y z
N MET A 1 25.42 -6.89 7.05
CA MET A 1 25.18 -6.05 8.23
C MET A 1 24.58 -6.90 9.33
N ALA A 2 25.13 -6.86 10.55
CA ALA A 2 24.62 -7.62 11.68
C ALA A 2 23.36 -6.95 12.24
N TYR A 3 22.27 -7.70 12.38
CA TYR A 3 21.02 -7.25 13.00
C TYR A 3 21.28 -6.81 14.45
N THR A 4 21.27 -5.51 14.74
CA THR A 4 21.28 -5.00 16.11
C THR A 4 19.86 -5.01 16.67
N ARG A 5 19.72 -5.50 17.90
CA ARG A 5 18.47 -5.93 18.54
C ARG A 5 17.47 -4.81 18.86
N ASN A 6 17.75 -3.57 18.46
CA ASN A 6 16.94 -2.38 18.73
C ASN A 6 17.00 -1.42 17.53
N GLN A 7 16.64 -1.85 16.32
CA GLN A 7 16.22 -0.85 15.35
C GLN A 7 14.94 -0.22 15.92
N HIS A 8 14.92 1.10 16.10
CA HIS A 8 13.67 1.82 16.22
C HIS A 8 13.06 1.78 14.83
N VAL A 9 11.85 1.26 14.68
CA VAL A 9 11.32 0.94 13.35
C VAL A 9 9.87 1.39 13.24
N LEU A 10 9.53 2.17 12.21
CA LEU A 10 8.16 2.59 11.87
C LEU A 10 7.43 1.47 11.12
N SER A 11 6.44 0.81 11.74
CA SER A 11 5.66 -0.28 11.10
C SER A 11 5.17 0.12 9.71
N GLN A 12 5.29 -0.75 8.71
CA GLN A 12 4.65 -0.53 7.41
C GLN A 12 3.13 -0.56 7.57
N TRP A 13 2.45 0.53 7.25
CA TRP A 13 1.04 0.69 7.58
C TRP A 13 0.09 -0.04 6.66
N VAL A 14 0.52 -0.35 5.43
CA VAL A 14 -0.24 -1.28 4.58
C VAL A 14 -0.51 -2.59 5.34
N LEU A 15 0.41 -3.03 6.19
CA LEU A 15 0.24 -4.25 6.99
C LEU A 15 -0.82 -4.14 8.09
N ARG A 16 -1.19 -2.93 8.51
CA ARG A 16 -2.31 -2.73 9.44
C ARG A 16 -3.64 -2.91 8.74
N ASN A 17 -3.77 -2.40 7.50
CA ASN A 17 -4.95 -2.61 6.65
C ASN A 17 -5.09 -4.07 6.16
N PHE A 18 -3.97 -4.79 6.07
CA PHE A 18 -3.95 -6.24 5.84
C PHE A 18 -4.37 -7.08 7.06
N ARG A 19 -4.40 -6.48 8.24
CA ARG A 19 -5.07 -7.08 9.38
C ARG A 19 -6.52 -6.64 9.27
N SER A 20 -7.45 -7.57 9.21
CA SER A 20 -8.82 -7.17 9.52
C SER A 20 -8.80 -6.58 10.94
N ASP A 21 -9.30 -5.36 11.13
CA ASP A 21 -9.42 -4.75 12.46
C ASP A 21 -10.13 -5.73 13.44
N ASP A 22 -11.03 -6.58 12.93
CA ASP A 22 -11.72 -7.64 13.66
C ASP A 22 -10.82 -8.78 14.16
N THR A 23 -9.71 -9.07 13.44
CA THR A 23 -8.73 -10.06 13.91
C THR A 23 -7.85 -9.51 15.00
N ALA A 24 -7.77 -8.19 15.24
CA ALA A 24 -6.97 -7.61 16.34
C ALA A 24 -7.49 -7.97 17.75
N LEU A 25 -8.73 -8.48 17.85
CA LEU A 25 -9.37 -8.92 19.10
C LEU A 25 -9.50 -10.45 19.26
N ARG A 26 -9.12 -11.25 18.25
CA ARG A 26 -9.21 -12.72 18.28
C ARG A 26 -8.07 -13.40 19.09
N PRO A 27 -8.13 -14.71 19.39
CA PRO A 27 -7.02 -15.43 20.03
C PRO A 27 -5.73 -15.41 19.19
N LYS A 28 -4.55 -15.36 19.84
CA LYS A 28 -3.20 -15.11 19.26
C LYS A 28 -2.78 -16.06 18.12
N ASP A 29 -3.38 -17.23 18.04
CA ASP A 29 -3.26 -18.25 16.99
C ASP A 29 -4.09 -17.94 15.73
N LYS A 30 -4.94 -16.90 15.79
CA LYS A 30 -5.88 -16.46 14.75
C LYS A 30 -5.67 -15.01 14.27
N GLN A 31 -4.59 -14.32 14.71
CA GLN A 31 -4.38 -12.88 14.46
C GLN A 31 -3.08 -12.51 13.75
N ARG A 32 -2.27 -13.47 13.31
CA ARG A 32 -0.91 -13.14 12.87
C ARG A 32 -0.85 -13.04 11.36
N VAL A 33 -0.52 -11.84 10.88
CA VAL A 33 0.18 -11.73 9.60
C VAL A 33 1.46 -12.57 9.73
N TRP A 34 1.68 -13.44 8.77
CA TRP A 34 2.87 -14.24 8.61
C TRP A 34 3.82 -13.54 7.66
N CYS A 35 5.10 -13.70 7.97
CA CYS A 35 6.19 -13.28 7.11
C CYS A 35 6.75 -14.56 6.49
N HIS A 36 6.70 -14.63 5.17
CA HIS A 36 7.27 -15.72 4.40
C HIS A 36 8.58 -15.21 3.82
N VAL A 37 9.69 -15.86 4.20
CA VAL A 37 10.98 -15.55 3.61
C VAL A 37 11.25 -16.55 2.51
N VAL A 38 11.45 -16.06 1.29
CA VAL A 38 11.86 -16.86 0.15
C VAL A 38 13.38 -16.77 0.04
N VAL A 39 14.06 -17.88 0.35
CA VAL A 39 15.52 -17.98 0.30
C VAL A 39 15.90 -18.96 -0.81
N PRO A 40 16.80 -18.60 -1.74
CA PRO A 40 17.34 -19.59 -2.67
C PRO A 40 18.12 -20.65 -1.88
N SER A 41 17.75 -21.91 -2.04
CA SER A 41 18.43 -23.07 -1.48
C SER A 41 19.82 -23.21 -2.11
N ALA A 42 20.66 -24.08 -1.53
CA ALA A 42 21.98 -24.41 -2.09
C ALA A 42 21.90 -24.98 -3.52
N GLU A 43 20.73 -25.48 -3.91
CA GLU A 43 20.44 -26.10 -5.20
C GLU A 43 19.76 -25.12 -6.19
N GLY A 44 19.49 -23.89 -5.76
CA GLY A 44 18.87 -22.84 -6.58
C GLY A 44 17.34 -22.85 -6.57
N GLU A 45 16.71 -23.72 -5.79
CA GLU A 45 15.25 -23.74 -5.59
C GLU A 45 14.82 -22.70 -4.54
N ASN A 46 13.57 -22.24 -4.60
CA ASN A 46 13.04 -21.31 -3.59
C ASN A 46 12.63 -22.09 -2.31
N ASP A 47 13.36 -21.91 -1.21
CA ASP A 47 13.01 -22.39 0.13
C ASP A 47 12.18 -21.33 0.87
N ILE A 48 10.91 -21.64 1.14
CA ILE A 48 9.97 -20.73 1.82
C ILE A 48 9.96 -21.03 3.31
N LYS A 49 10.31 -20.03 4.14
CA LYS A 49 10.32 -20.14 5.59
C LYS A 49 9.22 -19.29 6.21
N ASP A 50 8.43 -19.91 7.07
CA ASP A 50 7.38 -19.23 7.81
C ASP A 50 7.94 -18.62 9.09
N ILE A 51 7.83 -17.30 9.22
CA ILE A 51 8.23 -16.57 10.41
C ILE A 51 6.99 -15.84 10.96
N PRO A 52 6.61 -16.08 12.22
CA PRO A 52 5.54 -15.30 12.84
C PRO A 52 5.99 -13.85 12.90
N LEU A 53 5.22 -12.91 12.33
CA LEU A 53 5.60 -11.50 12.25
C LEU A 53 5.89 -10.90 13.64
N PRO A 54 7.14 -10.53 13.96
CA PRO A 54 7.39 -9.56 15.00
C PRO A 54 6.94 -8.19 14.50
N ILE A 55 6.08 -7.49 15.26
CA ILE A 55 5.59 -6.14 14.95
C ILE A 55 6.75 -5.15 14.66
N SER A 56 7.95 -5.43 15.19
CA SER A 56 9.17 -4.65 15.02
C SER A 56 10.00 -4.93 13.76
N SER A 57 9.69 -5.94 12.93
CA SER A 57 10.59 -6.36 11.84
C SER A 57 10.21 -5.85 10.45
N VAL A 58 9.10 -5.13 10.32
CA VAL A 58 8.63 -4.63 9.02
C VAL A 58 8.46 -3.16 9.11
N ALA A 59 9.58 -2.49 9.02
CA ALA A 59 9.53 -1.12 9.38
C ALA A 59 10.67 -0.34 8.76
N ILE A 60 10.33 0.91 8.48
CA ILE A 60 11.26 1.89 7.98
C ILE A 60 12.18 2.23 9.15
N CYS A 61 13.49 2.25 8.91
CA CYS A 61 14.45 2.64 9.94
C CYS A 61 14.03 3.99 10.54
N LYS A 62 13.52 4.00 11.78
CA LYS A 62 12.97 5.20 12.43
C LYS A 62 14.07 6.22 12.67
N ASP A 63 15.31 5.74 12.83
CA ASP A 63 16.49 6.59 12.94
C ASP A 63 16.69 7.45 11.68
N CYS A 64 16.15 7.09 10.50
CA CYS A 64 16.20 7.94 9.30
C CYS A 64 15.40 9.25 9.43
N PHE A 65 14.53 9.38 10.43
CA PHE A 65 13.71 10.59 10.64
C PHE A 65 13.83 11.14 12.05
N ARG A 66 14.77 10.63 12.85
CA ARG A 66 15.00 11.08 14.21
C ARG A 66 15.86 12.34 14.17
N LEU A 67 15.32 13.44 14.67
CA LEU A 67 15.95 14.75 14.68
C LEU A 67 16.13 15.25 16.10
N LYS A 68 17.10 16.15 16.31
CA LYS A 68 17.36 16.77 17.61
C LYS A 68 16.85 18.21 17.65
N ASP A 69 15.88 18.47 18.50
CA ASP A 69 15.34 19.81 18.75
C ASP A 69 16.47 20.75 19.20
N ARG A 70 16.50 21.96 18.66
CA ARG A 70 17.59 22.92 18.94
C ARG A 70 17.47 23.51 20.33
N ASP A 71 16.25 23.81 20.77
CA ASP A 71 16.01 24.57 22.00
C ASP A 71 16.01 23.65 23.21
N THR A 72 15.39 22.47 23.09
CA THR A 72 15.31 21.51 24.20
C THR A 72 16.41 20.45 24.18
N GLY A 73 17.03 20.20 23.03
CA GLY A 73 17.96 19.09 22.84
C GLY A 73 17.30 17.72 22.81
N GLU A 74 15.97 17.64 22.93
CA GLU A 74 15.22 16.40 22.90
C GLU A 74 15.05 15.87 21.47
N PHE A 75 14.88 14.55 21.35
CA PHE A 75 14.63 13.93 20.06
C PHE A 75 13.16 14.04 19.65
N PHE A 76 12.91 14.28 18.37
CA PHE A 76 11.59 14.21 17.75
C PHE A 76 11.67 13.54 16.38
N ASP A 77 10.52 13.22 15.80
CA ASP A 77 10.40 12.60 14.48
C ASP A 77 9.16 13.13 13.74
N ILE A 78 8.85 12.50 12.60
CA ILE A 78 7.69 12.80 11.74
C ILE A 78 6.56 11.76 11.85
N GLU A 79 6.57 10.90 12.87
CA GLU A 79 5.63 9.78 12.99
C GLU A 79 4.17 10.26 13.11
N HIS A 80 3.96 11.41 13.71
CA HIS A 80 2.62 11.98 13.88
C HIS A 80 1.99 12.37 12.55
N GLU A 81 2.70 13.12 11.70
CA GLU A 81 2.22 13.59 10.40
C GLU A 81 1.93 12.41 9.47
N LEU A 82 2.82 11.43 9.54
CA LEU A 82 2.71 10.14 8.90
C LEU A 82 1.44 9.36 9.36
N SER A 83 1.16 9.34 10.66
CA SER A 83 -0.02 8.69 11.24
C SER A 83 -1.35 9.40 10.91
N GLU A 84 -1.36 10.73 10.85
CA GLU A 84 -2.55 11.49 10.42
C GLU A 84 -2.92 11.17 8.98
N TYR A 85 -1.93 11.14 8.08
CA TYR A 85 -2.13 10.75 6.68
C TYR A 85 -2.60 9.29 6.55
N GLU A 86 -2.06 8.39 7.36
CA GLU A 86 -2.50 7.00 7.45
C GLU A 86 -3.96 6.87 7.86
N GLN A 87 -4.38 7.56 8.92
CA GLN A 87 -5.73 7.47 9.46
C GLN A 87 -6.78 7.85 8.41
N ASP A 88 -6.50 8.90 7.64
CA ASP A 88 -7.34 9.32 6.52
C ASP A 88 -7.44 8.22 5.45
N MET A 89 -6.32 7.55 5.10
CA MET A 89 -6.32 6.42 4.16
C MET A 89 -7.11 5.21 4.69
N SER A 90 -6.96 4.87 5.96
CA SER A 90 -7.63 3.72 6.58
C SER A 90 -9.15 3.84 6.55
N VAL A 91 -9.70 5.06 6.63
CA VAL A 91 -11.15 5.30 6.43
C VAL A 91 -11.59 4.83 5.05
N LEU A 92 -10.87 5.23 3.99
CA LEU A 92 -11.19 4.81 2.62
C LEU A 92 -11.02 3.29 2.44
N VAL A 93 -9.93 2.70 2.93
CA VAL A 93 -9.73 1.24 2.82
C VAL A 93 -10.86 0.48 3.52
N ARG A 94 -11.27 0.93 4.72
CA ARG A 94 -12.37 0.33 5.48
C ARG A 94 -13.67 0.32 4.68
N GLU A 95 -14.02 1.44 4.07
CA GLU A 95 -15.21 1.55 3.25
C GLU A 95 -15.19 0.60 2.04
N LEU A 96 -14.03 0.43 1.40
CA LEU A 96 -13.88 -0.50 0.28
C LEU A 96 -13.92 -1.97 0.73
N VAL A 97 -13.21 -2.31 1.81
CA VAL A 97 -12.96 -3.70 2.22
C VAL A 97 -14.05 -4.26 3.14
N GLN A 98 -14.52 -3.48 4.13
CA GLN A 98 -15.53 -3.92 5.09
C GLN A 98 -16.95 -3.61 4.61
N HIS A 99 -17.13 -2.48 3.94
CA HIS A 99 -18.46 -2.01 3.51
C HIS A 99 -18.71 -2.21 2.01
N HIS A 100 -17.75 -2.78 1.26
CA HIS A 100 -17.87 -3.07 -0.16
C HIS A 100 -18.31 -1.86 -1.01
N GLN A 101 -17.95 -0.64 -0.59
CA GLN A 101 -18.34 0.62 -1.26
C GLN A 101 -17.48 0.89 -2.51
N PHE A 102 -17.30 -0.11 -3.37
CA PHE A 102 -16.43 -0.01 -4.54
C PHE A 102 -16.87 1.06 -5.54
N ALA A 103 -18.15 1.43 -5.56
CA ALA A 103 -18.67 2.54 -6.37
C ALA A 103 -17.92 3.86 -6.10
N ARG A 104 -17.39 4.07 -4.89
CA ARG A 104 -16.56 5.24 -4.55
C ARG A 104 -15.34 5.37 -5.45
N LEU A 105 -14.79 4.26 -5.96
CA LEU A 105 -13.63 4.27 -6.85
C LEU A 105 -13.91 4.98 -8.18
N ALA A 106 -15.17 5.22 -8.53
CA ALA A 106 -15.54 6.00 -9.70
C ALA A 106 -15.66 7.51 -9.41
N ASN A 107 -15.56 7.94 -8.16
CA ASN A 107 -15.60 9.36 -7.83
C ASN A 107 -14.31 10.07 -8.24
N CYS A 108 -14.43 11.08 -9.10
CA CYS A 108 -13.34 11.95 -9.55
C CYS A 108 -13.48 13.39 -9.03
N HIS A 109 -14.31 13.62 -8.01
CA HIS A 109 -14.51 14.95 -7.43
C HIS A 109 -13.23 15.45 -6.74
N ILE A 110 -12.88 16.73 -6.94
CA ILE A 110 -11.60 17.29 -6.49
C ILE A 110 -11.36 17.17 -4.97
N HIS A 111 -12.43 17.15 -4.18
CA HIS A 111 -12.41 17.01 -2.72
C HIS A 111 -12.67 15.59 -2.22
N ASP A 112 -13.05 14.67 -3.10
CA ASP A 112 -13.22 13.25 -2.78
C ASP A 112 -12.82 12.42 -4.00
N PHE A 113 -11.52 12.10 -4.10
CA PHE A 113 -10.97 11.32 -5.20
C PHE A 113 -10.26 10.05 -4.68
N PRO A 114 -11.00 8.94 -4.47
CA PRO A 114 -10.47 7.72 -3.88
C PRO A 114 -9.28 7.10 -4.63
N VAL A 115 -9.29 7.11 -5.96
CA VAL A 115 -8.20 6.55 -6.77
C VAL A 115 -6.93 7.37 -6.64
N GLU A 116 -7.03 8.70 -6.62
CA GLU A 116 -5.89 9.58 -6.37
C GLU A 116 -5.34 9.34 -4.95
N LYS A 117 -6.21 9.17 -3.95
CA LYS A 117 -5.80 8.90 -2.57
C LYS A 117 -5.07 7.56 -2.42
N LEU A 118 -5.61 6.49 -3.03
CA LEU A 118 -4.98 5.17 -3.07
C LEU A 118 -3.60 5.19 -3.76
N SER A 119 -3.52 5.81 -4.95
CA SER A 119 -2.25 5.93 -5.69
C SER A 119 -1.23 6.80 -4.96
N SER A 120 -1.68 7.89 -4.33
CA SER A 120 -0.84 8.74 -3.47
C SER A 120 -0.25 7.96 -2.31
N PHE A 121 -1.08 7.16 -1.63
CA PHE A 121 -0.63 6.30 -0.54
C PHE A 121 0.37 5.24 -1.03
N ALA A 122 0.10 4.58 -2.16
CA ALA A 122 0.99 3.59 -2.75
C ALA A 122 2.39 4.18 -3.06
N VAL A 123 2.43 5.38 -3.66
CA VAL A 123 3.69 6.09 -3.94
C VAL A 123 4.41 6.51 -2.66
N LEU A 124 3.70 7.02 -1.65
CA LEU A 124 4.32 7.35 -0.37
C LEU A 124 4.96 6.11 0.27
N GLN A 125 4.27 4.97 0.28
CA GLN A 125 4.83 3.73 0.81
C GLN A 125 6.06 3.27 0.02
N MET A 126 6.03 3.34 -1.32
CA MET A 126 7.22 3.07 -2.14
C MET A 126 8.41 3.94 -1.75
N ILE A 127 8.20 5.26 -1.60
CA ILE A 127 9.24 6.21 -1.19
C ILE A 127 9.81 5.85 0.18
N LEU A 128 8.94 5.61 1.16
CA LEU A 128 9.35 5.25 2.51
C LEU A 128 10.14 3.93 2.51
N ASN A 129 9.74 2.97 1.68
CA ASN A 129 10.36 1.65 1.58
C ASN A 129 11.70 1.63 0.84
N LEU A 130 12.13 2.74 0.23
CA LEU A 130 13.54 2.93 -0.15
C LEU A 130 14.45 2.88 1.08
N ASN A 131 13.95 3.22 2.26
CA ASN A 131 14.67 3.10 3.53
C ASN A 131 14.49 1.74 4.21
N ASN A 132 13.73 0.81 3.61
CA ASN A 132 13.60 -0.55 4.13
C ASN A 132 14.85 -1.39 3.73
N PRO A 133 15.61 -1.94 4.69
CA PRO A 133 16.79 -2.77 4.40
C PRO A 133 16.45 -4.11 3.71
N GLN A 134 15.20 -4.55 3.76
CA GLN A 134 14.71 -5.80 3.15
C GLN A 134 14.19 -5.62 1.72
N SER A 135 14.08 -4.37 1.24
CA SER A 135 13.70 -4.10 -0.14
C SER A 135 14.85 -4.50 -1.08
N ARG A 136 14.55 -5.35 -2.07
CA ARG A 136 15.46 -5.70 -3.18
C ARG A 136 15.20 -4.86 -4.42
N PHE A 137 14.54 -3.72 -4.27
CA PHE A 137 14.24 -2.84 -5.38
C PHE A 137 15.53 -2.56 -6.18
N PRO A 138 15.58 -2.89 -7.49
CA PRO A 138 16.76 -2.64 -8.31
C PRO A 138 17.13 -1.15 -8.26
N ASP A 139 18.42 -0.85 -8.17
CA ASP A 139 18.92 0.53 -8.11
C ASP A 139 18.35 1.38 -6.95
N LYS A 140 17.89 0.76 -5.85
CA LYS A 140 17.30 1.45 -4.68
C LYS A 140 18.11 2.67 -4.21
N ASP A 141 19.42 2.50 -4.06
CA ASP A 141 20.30 3.56 -3.55
C ASP A 141 20.46 4.70 -4.56
N LYS A 142 20.50 4.37 -5.86
CA LYS A 142 20.53 5.36 -6.95
C LYS A 142 19.22 6.15 -7.03
N LEU A 143 18.08 5.47 -6.88
CA LEU A 143 16.77 6.12 -6.82
C LEU A 143 16.69 7.03 -5.58
N LYS A 144 17.10 6.55 -4.41
CA LYS A 144 17.15 7.35 -3.18
C LYS A 144 18.01 8.60 -3.34
N ALA A 145 19.20 8.48 -3.94
CA ALA A 145 20.06 9.61 -4.25
C ALA A 145 19.39 10.60 -5.22
N THR A 146 18.74 10.11 -6.28
CA THR A 146 18.03 10.95 -7.27
C THR A 146 16.93 11.80 -6.61
N LEU A 147 16.26 11.27 -5.59
CA LEU A 147 15.21 11.99 -4.86
C LEU A 147 15.75 13.02 -3.87
N ILE A 148 16.87 12.72 -3.21
CA ILE A 148 17.36 13.51 -2.06
C ILE A 148 18.45 14.51 -2.45
N THR A 149 19.32 14.18 -3.42
CA THR A 149 20.42 15.07 -3.87
C THR A 149 19.95 16.47 -4.30
N PRO A 150 18.84 16.63 -5.05
CA PRO A 150 18.35 17.96 -5.41
C PRO A 150 18.00 18.82 -4.19
N LEU A 151 17.45 18.19 -3.14
CA LEU A 151 17.11 18.85 -1.89
C LEU A 151 18.37 19.21 -1.08
N LEU A 152 19.33 18.28 -1.00
CA LEU A 152 20.61 18.51 -0.33
C LEU A 152 21.39 19.68 -0.94
N ASN A 153 21.43 19.76 -2.27
CA ASN A 153 22.17 20.81 -2.97
C ASN A 153 21.63 22.22 -2.71
N ASN A 154 20.36 22.35 -2.29
CA ASN A 154 19.69 23.63 -2.03
C ASN A 154 19.13 23.71 -0.60
N ILE A 155 19.68 22.93 0.34
CA ILE A 155 19.08 22.75 1.66
C ILE A 155 18.95 24.05 2.45
N ASP A 156 19.93 24.96 2.33
CA ASP A 156 19.90 26.26 3.01
C ASP A 156 18.74 27.14 2.54
N GLU A 157 18.40 27.08 1.25
CA GLU A 157 17.23 27.77 0.68
C GLU A 157 15.93 27.17 1.23
N HIS A 158 15.84 25.84 1.29
CA HIS A 158 14.68 25.15 1.86
C HIS A 158 14.50 25.44 3.35
N ILE A 159 15.59 25.47 4.13
CA ILE A 159 15.57 25.84 5.56
C ILE A 159 15.10 27.29 5.71
N SER A 160 15.68 28.21 4.95
CA SER A 160 15.35 29.64 5.01
C SER A 160 13.89 29.89 4.64
N ALA A 161 13.41 29.24 3.57
CA ALA A 161 12.03 29.32 3.13
C ALA A 161 11.06 28.81 4.22
N ALA A 162 11.33 27.65 4.82
CA ALA A 162 10.53 27.09 5.89
C ALA A 162 10.46 28.03 7.10
N LEU A 163 11.60 28.52 7.59
CA LEU A 163 11.65 29.42 8.75
C LEU A 163 11.03 30.79 8.49
N SER A 164 10.92 31.21 7.23
CA SER A 164 10.29 32.48 6.84
C SER A 164 8.75 32.43 6.79
N LEU A 165 8.14 31.23 6.82
CA LEU A 165 6.69 31.04 6.69
C LEU A 165 5.84 31.90 7.63
N PRO A 166 6.20 32.13 8.92
CA PRO A 166 5.39 32.97 9.80
C PRO A 166 5.24 34.41 9.30
N VAL A 167 6.23 34.91 8.55
CA VAL A 167 6.24 36.27 7.99
C VAL A 167 5.62 36.28 6.59
N THR A 168 5.98 35.31 5.73
CA THR A 168 5.60 35.31 4.32
C THR A 168 4.20 34.74 4.08
N GLN A 169 3.81 33.72 4.85
CA GLN A 169 2.55 32.97 4.68
C GLN A 169 2.00 32.52 6.06
N PRO A 170 1.53 33.45 6.91
CA PRO A 170 1.15 33.15 8.30
C PRO A 170 0.02 32.12 8.42
N ALA A 171 -0.90 32.08 7.45
CA ALA A 171 -1.95 31.07 7.41
C ALA A 171 -1.38 29.65 7.30
N LEU A 172 -0.43 29.41 6.38
CA LEU A 172 0.24 28.11 6.27
C LEU A 172 1.07 27.80 7.51
N ALA A 173 1.78 28.79 8.06
CA ALA A 173 2.61 28.61 9.25
C ALA A 173 1.82 28.13 10.48
N SER A 174 0.50 28.40 10.54
CA SER A 174 -0.37 27.93 11.62
C SER A 174 -0.78 26.45 11.51
N GLU A 175 -0.64 25.83 10.33
CA GLU A 175 -1.02 24.44 10.13
C GLU A 175 0.01 23.46 10.73
N PRO A 176 -0.40 22.36 11.40
CA PRO A 176 0.51 21.45 12.09
C PRO A 176 1.67 20.90 11.25
N ILE A 177 1.39 20.49 10.01
CA ILE A 177 2.41 19.95 9.10
C ILE A 177 3.49 20.97 8.72
N TYR A 178 3.14 22.26 8.60
CA TYR A 178 4.12 23.33 8.36
C TYR A 178 4.86 23.72 9.64
N GLN A 179 4.23 23.62 10.81
CA GLN A 179 4.93 23.75 12.09
C GLN A 179 5.97 22.64 12.25
N LYS A 180 5.66 21.40 11.85
CA LYS A 180 6.65 20.32 11.80
C LYS A 180 7.80 20.66 10.85
N LEU A 181 7.50 21.15 9.64
CA LEU A 181 8.52 21.56 8.67
C LEU A 181 9.46 22.64 9.25
N MET A 182 8.91 23.67 9.92
CA MET A 182 9.70 24.71 10.59
C MET A 182 10.57 24.13 11.71
N ARG A 183 10.03 23.21 12.50
CA ARG A 183 10.78 22.51 13.55
C ARG A 183 11.92 21.67 13.00
N ILE A 184 11.72 20.97 11.88
CA ILE A 184 12.78 20.24 11.17
C ILE A 184 13.87 21.21 10.70
N ALA A 185 13.50 22.30 10.04
CA ALA A 185 14.44 23.31 9.54
C ALA A 185 15.28 23.91 10.68
N GLY A 186 14.63 24.24 11.81
CA GLY A 186 15.25 24.81 13.00
C GLY A 186 16.02 23.81 13.88
N SER A 187 15.95 22.50 13.61
CA SER A 187 16.63 21.47 14.41
C SER A 187 18.16 21.60 14.40
N SER A 188 18.82 20.96 15.37
CA SER A 188 20.28 20.90 15.51
C SER A 188 20.92 19.67 14.83
N SER A 189 20.11 18.86 14.14
CA SER A 189 20.52 17.66 13.41
C SER A 189 21.41 17.93 12.21
N GLU A 190 22.05 16.86 11.69
CA GLU A 190 22.89 16.95 10.49
C GLU A 190 22.07 17.33 9.26
N VAL A 191 22.74 17.93 8.28
CA VAL A 191 22.11 18.40 7.02
C VAL A 191 21.39 17.26 6.29
N GLU A 192 22.00 16.07 6.28
CA GLU A 192 21.43 14.89 5.64
C GLU A 192 20.14 14.41 6.33
N GLU A 193 20.12 14.35 7.66
CA GLU A 193 18.94 13.99 8.45
C GLU A 193 17.79 14.98 8.20
N LYS A 194 18.10 16.28 8.19
CA LYS A 194 17.12 17.34 7.88
C LYS A 194 16.55 17.15 6.48
N ALA A 195 17.39 16.95 5.48
CA ALA A 195 16.96 16.77 4.09
C ALA A 195 16.04 15.54 3.96
N HIS A 196 16.39 14.41 4.57
CA HIS A 196 15.52 13.22 4.55
C HIS A 196 14.14 13.49 5.17
N ALA A 197 14.08 14.12 6.34
CA ALA A 197 12.80 14.43 6.98
C ALA A 197 11.99 15.48 6.19
N MET A 198 12.64 16.54 5.70
CA MET A 198 11.99 17.57 4.87
C MET A 198 11.43 16.97 3.58
N PHE A 199 12.16 16.06 2.93
CA PHE A 199 11.67 15.39 1.72
C PHE A 199 10.37 14.61 1.95
N VAL A 200 10.27 13.88 3.06
CA VAL A 200 9.05 13.15 3.40
C VAL A 200 7.90 14.10 3.73
N VAL A 201 8.15 15.18 4.48
CA VAL A 201 7.11 16.20 4.76
C VAL A 201 6.66 16.90 3.48
N TYR A 202 7.57 17.25 2.57
CA TYR A 202 7.22 17.78 1.25
C TYR A 202 6.43 16.78 0.41
N SER A 203 6.74 15.50 0.51
CA SER A 203 5.98 14.44 -0.15
C SER A 203 4.54 14.37 0.38
N LEU A 204 4.35 14.42 1.70
CA LEU A 204 3.02 14.48 2.32
C LEU A 204 2.24 15.71 1.86
N LEU A 205 2.86 16.89 1.90
CA LEU A 205 2.26 18.13 1.42
C LEU A 205 1.83 18.03 -0.05
N ALA A 206 2.71 17.52 -0.92
CA ALA A 206 2.43 17.35 -2.34
C ALA A 206 1.21 16.44 -2.58
N LEU A 207 1.16 15.30 -1.89
CA LEU A 207 0.09 14.31 -2.02
C LEU A 207 -1.24 14.80 -1.43
N GLN A 208 -1.19 15.66 -0.41
CA GLN A 208 -2.37 16.35 0.15
C GLN A 208 -2.77 17.60 -0.65
N LYS A 209 -2.14 17.87 -1.81
CA LYS A 209 -2.37 19.06 -2.63
C LYS A 209 -2.13 20.38 -1.88
N LYS A 210 -1.26 20.37 -0.86
CA LYS A 210 -0.86 21.56 -0.12
C LYS A 210 0.36 22.22 -0.76
N PRO A 211 0.53 23.54 -0.64
CA PRO A 211 1.70 24.25 -1.17
C PRO A 211 3.02 23.64 -0.69
N THR A 212 3.90 23.27 -1.61
CA THR A 212 5.22 22.69 -1.32
C THR A 212 6.22 23.10 -2.41
N PRO A 213 7.49 23.37 -2.07
CA PRO A 213 8.51 23.66 -3.06
C PRO A 213 8.93 22.42 -3.87
N VAL A 214 8.66 21.21 -3.36
CA VAL A 214 9.03 19.95 -4.00
C VAL A 214 7.79 19.08 -4.19
N GLY A 215 7.43 18.86 -5.45
CA GLY A 215 6.26 18.07 -5.86
C GLY A 215 6.56 16.63 -6.31
N THR A 216 7.75 16.09 -5.99
CA THR A 216 8.24 14.82 -6.56
C THR A 216 7.29 13.64 -6.32
N ALA A 217 6.68 13.53 -5.14
CA ALA A 217 5.75 12.44 -4.85
C ALA A 217 4.46 12.52 -5.70
N ALA A 218 3.91 13.72 -5.90
CA ALA A 218 2.76 13.93 -6.78
C ALA A 218 3.12 13.63 -8.25
N TYR A 219 4.30 14.07 -8.70
CA TYR A 219 4.82 13.72 -10.03
C TYR A 219 4.95 12.20 -10.23
N LEU A 220 5.55 11.48 -9.27
CA LEU A 220 5.68 10.02 -9.34
C LEU A 220 4.32 9.32 -9.40
N ARG A 221 3.36 9.77 -8.60
CA ARG A 221 1.98 9.26 -8.66
C ARG A 221 1.37 9.48 -10.03
N ASP A 222 1.49 10.67 -10.59
CA ASP A 222 0.93 11.01 -11.89
C ASP A 222 1.58 10.22 -13.03
N GLU A 223 2.89 9.97 -12.96
CA GLU A 223 3.59 9.17 -13.97
C GLU A 223 3.24 7.67 -13.84
N ILE A 224 3.29 7.11 -12.63
CA ILE A 224 3.06 5.68 -12.39
C ILE A 224 1.59 5.32 -12.64
N PHE A 225 0.64 6.09 -12.08
CA PHE A 225 -0.78 5.77 -12.10
C PHE A 225 -1.57 6.57 -13.15
N SER A 226 -0.90 7.05 -14.21
CA SER A 226 -1.58 7.72 -15.33
C SER A 226 -2.47 6.78 -16.14
N GLY A 227 -3.48 7.34 -16.81
CA GLY A 227 -4.22 6.66 -17.87
C GLY A 227 -5.16 5.56 -17.38
N ILE A 228 -5.56 5.57 -16.12
CA ILE A 228 -6.50 4.59 -15.55
C ILE A 228 -7.87 4.75 -16.22
N TYR A 229 -8.32 3.70 -16.91
CA TYR A 229 -9.63 3.69 -17.60
C TYR A 229 -10.60 2.65 -17.03
N GLY A 230 -10.12 1.75 -16.18
CA GLY A 230 -10.93 0.69 -15.58
C GLY A 230 -10.25 0.15 -14.34
N ILE A 231 -11.07 -0.21 -13.35
CA ILE A 231 -10.59 -0.75 -12.09
C ILE A 231 -11.23 -2.11 -11.91
N ASP A 232 -10.38 -3.11 -11.69
CA ASP A 232 -10.84 -4.44 -11.33
C ASP A 232 -10.61 -4.66 -9.85
N VAL A 233 -11.62 -5.21 -9.18
CA VAL A 233 -11.58 -5.61 -7.79
C VAL A 233 -11.60 -7.14 -7.79
N PHE A 234 -10.58 -7.76 -7.21
CA PHE A 234 -10.51 -9.21 -7.05
C PHE A 234 -10.83 -9.54 -5.60
N HIS A 235 -11.86 -10.35 -5.40
CA HIS A 235 -12.27 -10.87 -4.10
C HIS A 235 -11.98 -12.36 -4.03
N THR A 236 -11.40 -12.83 -2.93
CA THR A 236 -11.03 -14.25 -2.77
C THR A 236 -12.21 -15.21 -2.66
N GLY A 237 -13.43 -14.69 -2.49
CA GLY A 237 -14.61 -15.50 -2.24
C GLY A 237 -14.83 -15.78 -0.75
N HIS A 238 -13.87 -15.39 0.11
CA HIS A 238 -13.96 -15.58 1.54
C HIS A 238 -14.16 -14.25 2.28
N GLU A 239 -15.00 -14.29 3.30
CA GLU A 239 -15.20 -13.16 4.21
C GLU A 239 -13.87 -12.66 4.78
N LEU A 240 -13.81 -11.36 5.06
CA LEU A 240 -12.63 -10.70 5.61
C LEU A 240 -12.15 -11.39 6.91
N ASN A 241 -13.06 -11.86 7.75
CA ASN A 241 -12.76 -12.51 9.02
C ASN A 241 -12.78 -14.06 8.95
N SER A 242 -12.83 -14.65 7.75
CA SER A 242 -12.86 -16.10 7.58
C SER A 242 -11.61 -16.75 8.16
N THR A 243 -11.81 -17.90 8.81
CA THR A 243 -10.76 -18.74 9.40
C THR A 243 -10.43 -19.97 8.58
N GLU A 244 -10.99 -20.09 7.38
CA GLU A 244 -10.77 -21.24 6.50
C GLU A 244 -9.39 -21.17 5.85
N PRO A 245 -8.69 -22.32 5.69
CA PRO A 245 -7.52 -22.45 4.84
C PRO A 245 -7.79 -21.91 3.43
N ARG A 246 -7.03 -20.90 3.01
CA ARG A 246 -7.19 -20.28 1.69
C ARG A 246 -5.94 -19.51 1.26
N PRO A 247 -5.70 -19.41 -0.06
CA PRO A 247 -4.84 -18.39 -0.63
C PRO A 247 -5.29 -16.99 -0.22
N VAL A 248 -4.33 -16.10 -0.02
CA VAL A 248 -4.58 -14.69 0.29
C VAL A 248 -3.70 -13.83 -0.57
N PHE A 249 -4.18 -12.62 -0.89
CA PHE A 249 -3.30 -11.65 -1.52
C PHE A 249 -2.15 -11.36 -0.58
N THR A 250 -0.94 -11.36 -1.12
CA THR A 250 0.25 -10.97 -0.39
C THR A 250 0.63 -9.53 -0.72
N VAL A 251 1.42 -8.94 0.16
CA VAL A 251 2.03 -7.63 -0.08
C VAL A 251 3.53 -7.73 0.14
N SER A 252 4.29 -7.05 -0.71
CA SER A 252 5.73 -6.83 -0.53
C SER A 252 5.99 -5.41 -0.03
N PRO A 253 7.24 -5.09 0.39
CA PRO A 253 7.62 -3.72 0.72
C PRO A 253 7.31 -2.67 -0.36
N ASN A 254 7.14 -3.02 -1.63
CA ASN A 254 6.80 -2.02 -2.65
C ASN A 254 5.31 -1.70 -2.74
N VAL A 255 4.46 -2.42 -1.99
CA VAL A 255 3.01 -2.19 -1.82
C VAL A 255 2.15 -2.40 -3.06
N PHE A 256 2.68 -2.20 -4.27
CA PHE A 256 1.98 -2.41 -5.53
C PHE A 256 2.87 -3.13 -6.57
N CYS A 257 2.24 -3.76 -7.55
CA CYS A 257 2.89 -4.56 -8.59
C CYS A 257 2.63 -3.96 -9.99
N PRO A 258 3.51 -3.10 -10.51
CA PRO A 258 3.40 -2.58 -11.87
C PRO A 258 3.85 -3.62 -12.90
N LEU A 259 2.92 -4.04 -13.75
CA LEU A 259 3.15 -4.86 -14.92
C LEU A 259 3.09 -3.95 -16.16
N ILE A 260 4.26 -3.40 -16.51
CA ILE A 260 4.39 -2.29 -17.46
C ILE A 260 3.96 -2.70 -18.87
N ASP A 261 4.34 -3.90 -19.31
CA ASP A 261 4.06 -4.41 -20.65
C ASP A 261 2.55 -4.68 -20.83
N GLU A 262 1.91 -5.19 -19.78
CA GLU A 262 0.47 -5.42 -19.70
C GLU A 262 -0.34 -4.13 -19.42
N LYS A 263 0.33 -3.03 -19.08
CA LYS A 263 -0.29 -1.74 -18.69
C LYS A 263 -1.30 -1.90 -17.55
N VAL A 264 -0.90 -2.65 -16.54
CA VAL A 264 -1.71 -2.83 -15.34
C VAL A 264 -0.88 -2.64 -14.09
N ILE A 265 -1.53 -2.16 -13.03
CA ILE A 265 -0.92 -2.05 -11.71
C ILE A 265 -1.82 -2.77 -10.73
N TYR A 266 -1.29 -3.79 -10.05
CA TYR A 266 -1.99 -4.41 -8.93
C TYR A 266 -1.69 -3.67 -7.64
N LEU A 267 -2.71 -3.46 -6.82
CA LEU A 267 -2.62 -2.90 -5.48
C LEU A 267 -3.40 -3.80 -4.51
N PRO A 268 -2.73 -4.74 -3.84
CA PRO A 268 -3.31 -5.49 -2.75
C PRO A 268 -3.79 -4.55 -1.62
N LEU A 269 -5.07 -4.63 -1.23
CA LEU A 269 -5.67 -3.76 -0.19
C LEU A 269 -5.78 -4.46 1.16
N SER A 270 -6.12 -5.75 1.12
CA SER A 270 -6.27 -6.64 2.26
C SER A 270 -5.95 -8.07 1.82
N HIS A 271 -5.94 -9.02 2.74
CA HIS A 271 -5.73 -10.42 2.41
C HIS A 271 -6.82 -11.02 1.52
N ASN A 272 -8.02 -10.43 1.49
CA ASN A 272 -9.13 -10.90 0.68
C ASN A 272 -9.49 -10.00 -0.52
N PHE A 273 -8.84 -8.83 -0.67
CA PHE A 273 -9.06 -7.92 -1.79
C PHE A 273 -7.77 -7.37 -2.40
N ALA A 274 -7.73 -7.36 -3.74
CA ALA A 274 -6.74 -6.62 -4.52
C ALA A 274 -7.43 -5.79 -5.60
N LEU A 275 -6.87 -4.62 -5.90
CA LEU A 275 -7.25 -3.82 -7.06
C LEU A 275 -6.30 -4.08 -8.22
N ARG A 276 -6.81 -3.97 -9.44
CA ARG A 276 -6.02 -3.78 -10.65
C ARG A 276 -6.46 -2.52 -11.37
N PHE A 277 -5.54 -1.58 -11.50
CA PHE A 277 -5.71 -0.41 -12.33
C PHE A 277 -5.33 -0.77 -13.76
N ASN A 278 -6.28 -0.67 -14.69
CA ASN A 278 -6.04 -0.89 -16.12
C ASN A 278 -5.69 0.44 -16.77
N GLN A 279 -4.55 0.49 -17.45
CA GLN A 279 -3.99 1.73 -18.00
C GLN A 279 -4.03 1.74 -19.54
N ARG A 280 -4.20 2.94 -20.10
CA ARG A 280 -3.99 3.23 -21.52
C ARG A 280 -2.87 4.27 -21.67
N PRO A 281 -2.16 4.28 -22.81
CA PRO A 281 -1.23 5.36 -23.11
C PRO A 281 -1.93 6.72 -23.05
N GLY A 282 -1.38 7.66 -22.29
CA GLY A 282 -1.93 9.00 -22.11
C GLY A 282 -1.63 9.55 -20.72
N LYS A 283 -1.73 10.88 -20.56
CA LYS A 283 -1.58 11.55 -19.26
C LYS A 283 -2.95 11.83 -18.65
N GLY A 284 -3.04 11.68 -17.32
CA GLY A 284 -4.20 12.12 -16.53
C GLY A 284 -4.95 11.01 -15.79
N PHE A 285 -5.67 11.44 -14.75
CA PHE A 285 -6.48 10.68 -13.80
C PHE A 285 -7.98 11.01 -13.98
N TYR A 286 -8.56 10.91 -15.18
CA TYR A 286 -9.77 11.72 -15.42
C TYR A 286 -10.85 11.09 -16.29
N SER A 287 -11.06 9.78 -16.19
CA SER A 287 -12.28 9.19 -16.73
C SER A 287 -12.89 8.24 -15.72
N ASP A 288 -14.18 8.46 -15.43
CA ASP A 288 -15.07 7.60 -14.65
C ASP A 288 -14.81 6.11 -14.96
N PRO A 289 -13.97 5.42 -14.16
CA PRO A 289 -13.54 4.08 -14.49
C PRO A 289 -14.73 3.13 -14.38
N ILE A 290 -14.83 2.20 -15.33
CA ILE A 290 -15.71 1.05 -15.14
C ILE A 290 -15.10 0.20 -14.03
N ILE A 291 -15.89 -0.08 -13.00
CA ILE A 291 -15.49 -0.94 -11.89
C ILE A 291 -16.00 -2.33 -12.17
N ARG A 292 -15.11 -3.31 -12.26
CA ARG A 292 -15.46 -4.73 -12.42
C ARG A 292 -15.04 -5.49 -11.18
N ILE A 293 -15.97 -6.19 -10.55
CA ILE A 293 -15.70 -6.99 -9.36
C ILE A 293 -15.72 -8.45 -9.76
N PHE A 294 -14.64 -9.16 -9.49
CA PHE A 294 -14.48 -10.58 -9.75
C PHE A 294 -14.47 -11.33 -8.43
N SER A 295 -15.40 -12.27 -8.24
CA SER A 295 -15.46 -13.07 -7.03
C SER A 295 -15.96 -14.49 -7.30
N PRO A 296 -15.40 -15.50 -6.62
CA PRO A 296 -15.99 -16.84 -6.55
C PRO A 296 -17.34 -16.89 -5.85
N ALA A 297 -17.53 -16.02 -4.87
CA ALA A 297 -18.73 -15.96 -4.04
C ALA A 297 -19.31 -14.53 -4.02
N PRO A 298 -19.81 -14.00 -5.15
CA PRO A 298 -20.31 -12.62 -5.22
C PRO A 298 -21.50 -12.35 -4.28
N GLN A 299 -22.21 -13.39 -3.83
CA GLN A 299 -23.31 -13.31 -2.87
C GLN A 299 -22.90 -12.80 -1.47
N VAL A 300 -21.62 -12.88 -1.11
CA VAL A 300 -21.12 -12.37 0.18
C VAL A 300 -20.75 -10.88 0.12
N LEU A 301 -20.82 -10.29 -1.07
CA LEU A 301 -20.49 -8.88 -1.29
C LEU A 301 -21.75 -8.02 -1.13
N CYS A 302 -21.71 -7.12 -0.15
CA CYS A 302 -22.74 -6.10 0.10
C CYS A 302 -22.58 -4.89 -0.84
N CYS A 303 -22.47 -5.12 -2.15
CA CYS A 303 -22.33 -4.03 -3.12
C CYS A 303 -23.69 -3.41 -3.44
N GLU A 304 -23.81 -2.09 -3.31
CA GLU A 304 -24.98 -1.38 -3.83
C GLU A 304 -25.00 -1.43 -5.37
N ASN A 305 -26.21 -1.53 -5.94
CA ASN A 305 -26.38 -1.46 -7.39
C ASN A 305 -26.00 -0.07 -7.90
N HIS A 306 -24.85 0.03 -8.54
CA HIS A 306 -24.36 1.26 -9.15
C HIS A 306 -24.12 1.04 -10.65
N SER A 307 -24.45 2.03 -11.49
CA SER A 307 -24.39 1.91 -12.96
C SER A 307 -22.97 1.62 -13.50
N GLN A 308 -21.95 2.05 -12.76
CA GLN A 308 -20.53 1.88 -13.09
C GLN A 308 -19.92 0.60 -12.51
N VAL A 309 -20.63 -0.11 -11.62
CA VAL A 309 -20.16 -1.35 -10.98
C VAL A 309 -20.75 -2.55 -11.71
N ARG A 310 -19.88 -3.49 -12.09
CA ARG A 310 -20.26 -4.75 -12.72
C ARG A 310 -19.66 -5.90 -11.94
N ILE A 311 -20.51 -6.77 -11.39
CA ILE A 311 -20.07 -7.93 -10.63
C ILE A 311 -20.03 -9.14 -11.57
N TYR A 312 -18.98 -9.93 -11.44
CA TYR A 312 -18.75 -11.17 -12.16
C TYR A 312 -18.48 -12.29 -11.18
N GLN A 313 -19.21 -13.39 -11.34
CA GLN A 313 -18.87 -14.64 -10.70
C GLN A 313 -17.72 -15.29 -11.49
N CYS A 314 -16.67 -15.72 -10.81
CA CYS A 314 -15.54 -16.45 -11.40
C CYS A 314 -15.25 -17.72 -10.60
N SER A 315 -14.33 -18.56 -11.07
CA SER A 315 -13.84 -19.70 -10.28
C SER A 315 -12.83 -19.24 -9.22
N TYR A 316 -12.52 -20.10 -8.24
CA TYR A 316 -11.41 -19.86 -7.32
C TYR A 316 -10.07 -19.89 -8.06
N ASP A 317 -9.89 -20.80 -9.02
CA ASP A 317 -8.70 -20.87 -9.88
C ASP A 317 -8.43 -19.54 -10.62
N TYR A 318 -9.48 -18.85 -11.08
CA TYR A 318 -9.33 -17.53 -11.69
C TYR A 318 -8.71 -16.51 -10.73
N ILE A 319 -9.06 -16.56 -9.45
CA ILE A 319 -8.46 -15.70 -8.43
C ILE A 319 -7.04 -16.15 -8.09
N ASP A 320 -6.79 -17.46 -8.01
CA ASP A 320 -5.46 -18.03 -7.72
C ASP A 320 -4.43 -17.63 -8.79
N GLN A 321 -4.83 -17.54 -10.06
CA GLN A 321 -3.97 -17.02 -11.13
C GLN A 321 -3.59 -15.55 -10.93
N VAL A 322 -4.55 -14.73 -10.46
CA VAL A 322 -4.30 -13.32 -10.13
C VAL A 322 -3.37 -13.20 -8.92
N MET A 323 -3.59 -14.00 -7.88
CA MET A 323 -2.70 -14.08 -6.72
C MET A 323 -1.30 -14.48 -7.12
N SER A 324 -1.15 -15.54 -7.92
CA SER A 324 0.14 -16.04 -8.40
C SER A 324 0.93 -14.96 -9.15
N THR A 325 0.23 -14.12 -9.92
CA THR A 325 0.85 -12.98 -10.61
C THR A 325 1.41 -11.95 -9.62
N ILE A 326 0.63 -11.60 -8.60
CA ILE A 326 1.03 -10.67 -7.53
C ILE A 326 2.21 -11.24 -6.73
N ASP A 327 2.12 -12.51 -6.35
CA ASP A 327 3.13 -13.20 -5.55
C ASP A 327 4.45 -13.33 -6.30
N MET A 328 4.42 -13.72 -7.58
CA MET A 328 5.60 -13.80 -8.44
C MET A 328 6.29 -12.44 -8.54
N PHE A 329 5.52 -11.36 -8.71
CA PHE A 329 6.09 -10.00 -8.67
C PHE A 329 6.73 -9.73 -7.31
N ASN A 330 6.03 -9.99 -6.21
CA ASN A 330 6.53 -9.73 -4.86
C ASN A 330 7.84 -10.47 -4.54
N VAL A 331 7.99 -11.74 -4.95
CA VAL A 331 9.24 -12.53 -4.81
C VAL A 331 10.40 -11.85 -5.55
N GLY A 332 10.16 -11.30 -6.73
CA GLY A 332 11.19 -10.64 -7.53
C GLY A 332 11.78 -9.39 -6.85
N PHE A 333 11.00 -8.71 -6.01
CA PHE A 333 11.37 -7.43 -5.40
C PHE A 333 11.63 -7.49 -3.89
N SER A 334 11.37 -8.62 -3.25
CA SER A 334 11.70 -8.84 -1.85
C SER A 334 11.96 -10.30 -1.54
N ASN A 335 12.89 -10.53 -0.61
CA ASN A 335 13.03 -11.82 0.06
C ASN A 335 11.85 -12.16 0.95
N ILE A 336 11.01 -11.18 1.26
CA ILE A 336 10.03 -11.26 2.31
C ILE A 336 8.67 -10.86 1.75
N ILE A 337 7.72 -11.76 1.94
CA ILE A 337 6.34 -11.61 1.52
C ILE A 337 5.46 -11.67 2.77
N TYR A 338 4.49 -10.77 2.87
CA TYR A 338 3.59 -10.70 4.00
C TYR A 338 2.20 -11.19 3.59
N SER A 339 1.63 -12.10 4.39
CA SER A 339 0.29 -12.67 4.19
C SER A 339 -0.42 -12.77 5.54
N SER A 340 -1.76 -12.84 5.57
CA SER A 340 -2.48 -13.06 6.83
C SER A 340 -2.58 -14.54 7.22
N TRP A 341 -2.19 -15.46 6.34
CA TRP A 341 -2.31 -16.92 6.49
C TRP A 341 -1.02 -17.61 6.08
N GLN A 342 -0.72 -18.73 6.74
CA GLN A 342 0.49 -19.49 6.47
C GLN A 342 0.41 -20.11 5.07
N LEU A 343 1.35 -19.78 4.18
CA LEU A 343 1.45 -20.36 2.84
C LEU A 343 1.64 -21.88 2.85
N SER A 344 2.05 -22.49 3.97
CA SER A 344 2.24 -23.95 4.07
C SER A 344 0.93 -24.75 4.06
N ASP A 345 -0.24 -24.11 4.17
CA ASP A 345 -1.55 -24.81 4.10
C ASP A 345 -2.01 -25.06 2.64
N VAL A 346 -1.14 -24.80 1.67
CA VAL A 346 -1.40 -25.02 0.24
C VAL A 346 -1.71 -26.48 -0.07
N GLU A 347 -1.06 -27.46 0.56
CA GLU A 347 -1.35 -28.89 0.31
C GLU A 347 -2.80 -29.26 0.64
N ASN A 348 -3.30 -28.74 1.76
CA ASN A 348 -4.68 -28.93 2.18
C ASN A 348 -5.65 -28.21 1.25
N TYR A 349 -5.30 -26.99 0.80
CA TYR A 349 -6.08 -26.26 -0.17
C TYR A 349 -6.15 -26.98 -1.53
N LEU A 350 -5.03 -27.50 -2.04
CA LEU A 350 -4.97 -28.30 -3.27
C LEU A 350 -5.84 -29.56 -3.14
N ARG A 351 -5.81 -30.24 -1.99
CA ARG A 351 -6.71 -31.35 -1.73
C ARG A 351 -8.19 -30.93 -1.79
N LEU A 352 -8.56 -29.78 -1.24
CA LEU A 352 -9.93 -29.26 -1.34
C LEU A 352 -10.34 -28.96 -2.78
N GLN A 353 -9.40 -28.48 -3.61
CA GLN A 353 -9.63 -28.29 -5.05
C GLN A 353 -9.93 -29.61 -5.75
N ASP A 354 -9.14 -30.65 -5.48
CA ASP A 354 -9.33 -32.00 -6.03
C ASP A 354 -10.66 -32.64 -5.58
N GLU A 355 -11.06 -32.42 -4.32
CA GLU A 355 -12.30 -32.95 -3.74
C GLU A 355 -13.56 -32.21 -4.24
N HIS A 356 -13.44 -30.95 -4.65
CA HIS A 356 -14.57 -30.09 -5.03
C HIS A 356 -14.36 -29.34 -6.37
N PRO A 357 -14.12 -30.06 -7.49
CA PRO A 357 -13.74 -29.43 -8.75
C PRO A 357 -14.79 -28.44 -9.28
N ASP A 358 -16.08 -28.73 -9.10
CA ASP A 358 -17.16 -27.84 -9.52
C ASP A 358 -17.14 -26.49 -8.78
N THR A 359 -16.68 -26.48 -7.53
CA THR A 359 -16.56 -25.26 -6.73
C THR A 359 -15.33 -24.45 -7.16
N TYR A 360 -14.20 -25.12 -7.39
CA TYR A 360 -12.91 -24.45 -7.58
C TYR A 360 -12.61 -24.07 -9.02
N TYR A 361 -13.18 -24.77 -10.01
CA TYR A 361 -12.89 -24.56 -11.44
C TYR A 361 -14.05 -23.97 -12.25
N LEU A 362 -15.27 -23.88 -11.67
CA LEU A 362 -16.42 -23.27 -12.35
C LEU A 362 -16.83 -21.92 -11.75
N PRO A 363 -17.34 -20.98 -12.58
CA PRO A 363 -17.36 -21.05 -14.03
C PRO A 363 -15.94 -20.94 -14.62
N GLU A 364 -15.68 -21.66 -15.73
CA GLU A 364 -14.37 -21.65 -16.42
C GLU A 364 -13.92 -20.23 -16.85
N ARG A 365 -14.88 -19.32 -17.04
CA ARG A 365 -14.64 -17.91 -17.35
C ARG A 365 -15.55 -17.04 -16.51
N PRO A 366 -15.13 -15.81 -16.16
CA PRO A 366 -15.99 -14.89 -15.43
C PRO A 366 -17.34 -14.65 -16.15
N VAL A 367 -18.44 -14.87 -15.44
CA VAL A 367 -19.81 -14.65 -15.93
C VAL A 367 -20.41 -13.48 -15.17
N ARG A 368 -21.14 -12.60 -15.88
CA ARG A 368 -21.79 -11.45 -15.23
C ARG A 368 -22.78 -11.96 -14.18
N TRP A 369 -22.57 -11.54 -12.94
CA TRP A 369 -23.48 -11.82 -11.84
C TRP A 369 -24.68 -10.88 -11.96
N ALA A 370 -25.80 -11.42 -12.40
CA ALA A 370 -27.08 -10.82 -12.11
C ALA A 370 -27.46 -11.33 -10.73
N ALA A 371 -27.43 -10.47 -9.70
CA ALA A 371 -28.19 -10.75 -8.49
C ALA A 371 -29.58 -11.17 -8.97
N VAL A 372 -30.07 -12.33 -8.53
CA VAL A 372 -31.39 -12.82 -8.90
C VAL A 372 -32.39 -11.73 -8.53
N ALA A 373 -32.75 -10.89 -9.51
CA ALA A 373 -33.90 -10.03 -9.43
C ALA A 373 -35.09 -10.99 -9.32
N ASP A 374 -35.81 -10.86 -8.23
CA ASP A 374 -37.13 -11.45 -8.01
C ASP A 374 -37.19 -12.98 -8.13
N LYS A 375 -36.97 -13.66 -6.99
CA LYS A 375 -37.86 -14.79 -6.69
C LYS A 375 -39.21 -14.19 -6.27
N SER A 376 -40.03 -13.91 -7.27
CA SER A 376 -41.47 -13.66 -7.18
C SER A 376 -42.20 -14.73 -6.37
#